data_AF-A0A9E4DDG8-F1
#
_entry.id   AF-A0A9E4DDG8-F1
#
_cell.length_a   1.000
_cell.length_b   1.000
_cell.length_c   1.000
_cell.angle_alpha   90.00
_cell.angle_beta   90.00
_cell.angle_gamma   90.00
#
_symmetry.space_group_name_H-M   'P 1'
#
loop_
_entity.id
_entity.type
_entity.pdbx_description
1 polymer ?
#
loop_
_entity_poly.entity_id
_entity_poly.type
_entity_poly.pdbx_seq_one_letter_code
_entity_poly.pdbx_strand_id
1 'polypeptide(L)'
;ENYQGRHYEAASSVYRYFLGKLFGLYIFGSIYALLSPKHSPAVQEAQEDNAAQEVVYLVLTQLVLLALISVFFSWWMYVVFWLFPLFTLTSTLIGVRAYLEHNDPDEESGADVRLFDYNPNWLEHFLISPCHFHLHAIHHAFPAVPHYRLAALKRELAEKDIAYPCQDRPGYIQCFFLQVKKLQ
;
A
#
# COMPACT_ATOMS: atom_id res chain seq x y z
N GLU A 1 7.95 -6.05 5.95
CA GLU A 1 8.94 -5.02 6.32
C GLU A 1 8.23 -4.00 7.17
N ASN A 2 8.75 -3.72 8.37
CA ASN A 2 8.16 -2.73 9.27
C ASN A 2 8.24 -1.37 8.57
N TYR A 3 7.10 -0.69 8.41
CA TYR A 3 7.03 0.67 7.87
C TYR A 3 7.69 1.73 8.79
N GLN A 4 8.50 1.29 9.76
CA GLN A 4 9.28 2.06 10.73
C GLN A 4 10.78 2.17 10.36
N GLY A 5 11.13 2.07 9.08
CA GLY A 5 12.53 2.11 8.62
C GLY A 5 13.16 3.52 8.62
N ARG A 6 14.49 3.57 8.40
CA ARG A 6 15.33 4.80 8.33
C ARG A 6 14.84 5.90 7.37
N HIS A 7 13.87 5.59 6.50
CA HIS A 7 13.30 6.54 5.56
C HIS A 7 12.35 7.57 6.22
N TYR A 8 11.97 7.35 7.49
CA TYR A 8 10.94 8.14 8.17
C TYR A 8 11.44 8.95 9.37
N GLU A 9 12.76 9.06 9.54
CA GLU A 9 13.37 9.76 10.69
C GLU A 9 13.33 11.29 10.59
N ALA A 10 13.18 11.84 9.38
CA ALA A 10 13.17 13.28 9.14
C ALA A 10 12.25 13.64 7.97
N ALA A 11 11.65 14.83 8.01
CA ALA A 11 10.75 15.32 6.95
C ALA A 11 11.39 15.24 5.55
N SER A 12 12.67 15.63 5.43
CA SER A 12 13.41 15.60 4.15
C SER A 12 13.61 14.17 3.62
N SER A 13 13.83 13.21 4.51
CA SER A 13 13.94 11.78 4.16
C SER A 13 12.63 11.24 3.62
N VAL A 14 11.49 11.59 4.24
CA VAL A 14 10.16 11.20 3.79
C VAL A 14 9.85 11.77 2.40
N TYR A 15 10.06 13.06 2.19
CA TYR A 15 9.84 13.69 0.89
C TYR A 15 10.75 13.08 -0.19
N ARG A 16 12.05 12.91 0.09
CA ARG A 16 13.00 12.33 -0.87
C ARG A 16 12.60 10.90 -1.24
N TYR A 17 12.13 10.12 -0.28
CA TYR A 17 11.69 8.74 -0.52
C TYR A 17 10.49 8.70 -1.46
N PHE A 18 9.40 9.42 -1.15
CA PHE A 18 8.18 9.37 -1.96
C PHE A 18 8.31 10.09 -3.30
N LEU A 19 9.02 11.22 -3.37
CA LEU A 19 9.33 11.86 -4.66
C LEU A 19 10.25 10.98 -5.50
N GLY A 20 11.24 10.32 -4.89
CA GLY A 20 12.10 9.38 -5.60
C GLY A 20 11.32 8.20 -6.18
N LYS A 21 10.31 7.67 -5.47
CA LYS A 21 9.40 6.65 -6.01
C LYS A 21 8.57 7.19 -7.16
N LEU A 22 8.00 8.38 -7.02
CA LEU A 22 7.17 9.00 -8.05
C LEU A 22 7.95 9.22 -9.36
N PHE A 23 9.22 9.59 -9.27
CA PHE A 23 10.10 9.79 -10.43
C PHE A 23 10.91 8.55 -10.83
N GLY A 24 10.58 7.38 -10.25
CA GLY A 24 11.13 6.10 -10.69
C GLY A 24 12.58 5.80 -10.26
N LEU A 25 13.14 6.53 -9.29
CA LEU A 25 14.49 6.28 -8.78
C LEU A 25 14.66 4.88 -8.18
N TYR A 26 13.57 4.23 -7.79
CA TYR A 26 13.57 2.92 -7.14
C TYR A 26 13.03 1.78 -8.03
N ILE A 27 12.81 2.02 -9.34
CA ILE A 27 12.28 1.00 -10.26
C ILE A 27 13.22 -0.21 -10.32
N PHE A 28 14.52 0.04 -10.54
CA PHE A 28 15.52 -1.04 -10.63
C PHE A 28 15.65 -1.82 -9.32
N GLY A 29 15.58 -1.15 -8.17
CA GLY A 29 15.57 -1.82 -6.87
C GLY A 29 14.32 -2.69 -6.68
N SER A 30 13.17 -2.24 -7.16
CA SER A 30 11.91 -2.99 -7.10
C SER A 30 11.92 -4.22 -8.02
N ILE A 31 12.46 -4.09 -9.24
CA ILE A 31 12.66 -5.21 -10.17
C ILE A 31 13.66 -6.20 -9.59
N TYR A 32 14.78 -5.72 -9.05
CA TYR A 32 15.78 -6.57 -8.42
C TYR A 32 15.19 -7.34 -7.23
N ALA A 33 14.41 -6.68 -6.37
CA ALA A 33 13.76 -7.33 -5.23
C ALA A 33 12.72 -8.39 -5.65
N LEU A 34 12.06 -8.21 -6.80
CA LEU A 34 11.13 -9.20 -7.34
C LEU A 34 11.85 -10.44 -7.88
N LEU A 35 13.03 -10.26 -8.48
CA LEU A 35 13.82 -11.33 -9.07
C LEU A 35 14.79 -11.99 -8.08
N SER A 36 15.05 -11.34 -6.94
CA SER A 36 15.95 -11.84 -5.91
C SER A 36 15.21 -12.81 -4.98
N PRO A 37 15.71 -14.05 -4.76
CA PRO A 37 15.11 -14.97 -3.81
C PRO A 37 15.19 -14.38 -2.40
N LYS A 38 14.04 -14.16 -1.74
CA LYS A 38 14.03 -13.72 -0.33
C LYS A 38 14.64 -14.81 0.56
N HIS A 39 15.82 -14.55 1.10
CA HIS A 39 16.48 -15.42 2.07
C HIS A 39 16.00 -15.11 3.49
N SER A 40 14.87 -15.70 3.91
CA SER A 40 14.50 -15.75 5.32
C SER A 40 14.18 -17.22 5.68
N PRO A 41 14.95 -17.84 6.59
CA PRO A 41 14.87 -19.28 6.83
C PRO A 41 13.51 -19.76 7.35
N ALA A 42 12.70 -18.89 7.97
CA ALA A 42 11.36 -19.21 8.48
C ALA A 42 10.24 -19.14 7.41
N VAL A 43 10.50 -18.50 6.27
CA VAL A 43 9.54 -18.31 5.18
C VAL A 43 9.72 -19.37 4.08
N GLN A 44 10.89 -20.03 4.09
CA GLN A 44 11.37 -20.92 3.06
C GLN A 44 10.58 -22.25 2.97
N GLU A 45 10.20 -22.84 4.11
CA GLU A 45 9.43 -24.11 4.14
C GLU A 45 8.01 -24.00 3.55
N ALA A 46 7.41 -22.79 3.52
CA ALA A 46 6.02 -22.60 3.08
C ALA A 46 5.88 -22.02 1.66
N GLN A 47 6.92 -21.36 1.12
CA GLN A 47 6.85 -20.64 -0.16
C GLN A 47 7.53 -21.34 -1.35
N GLU A 48 8.41 -22.31 -1.13
CA GLU A 48 9.26 -22.86 -2.21
C GLU A 48 8.49 -23.64 -3.29
N ASP A 49 7.33 -24.22 -3.00
CA ASP A 49 6.68 -25.18 -3.92
C ASP A 49 5.99 -24.52 -5.13
N ASN A 50 5.67 -23.21 -5.08
CA ASN A 50 4.92 -22.52 -6.15
C ASN A 50 5.50 -21.18 -6.63
N ALA A 51 6.54 -20.64 -5.98
CA ALA A 51 7.04 -19.29 -6.30
C ALA A 51 7.53 -19.14 -7.75
N ALA A 52 8.26 -20.14 -8.28
CA ALA A 52 8.72 -20.12 -9.67
C ALA A 52 7.54 -20.15 -10.65
N GLN A 53 6.50 -20.92 -10.35
CA GLN A 53 5.30 -21.04 -11.15
C GLN A 53 4.49 -19.72 -11.15
N GLU A 54 4.38 -19.04 -10.01
CA GLU A 54 3.78 -17.71 -9.92
C GLU A 54 4.51 -16.68 -10.78
N VAL A 55 5.85 -16.68 -10.75
CA VAL A 55 6.66 -15.80 -11.61
C VAL A 55 6.43 -16.11 -13.09
N VAL A 56 6.37 -17.39 -13.47
CA VAL A 56 6.05 -17.80 -14.84
C VAL A 56 4.67 -17.29 -15.25
N TYR A 57 3.65 -17.46 -14.42
CA TYR A 57 2.30 -16.95 -14.72
C TYR A 57 2.25 -15.43 -14.82
N LEU A 58 2.98 -14.72 -13.97
CA LEU A 58 3.11 -13.27 -14.05
C LEU A 58 3.75 -12.85 -15.38
N VAL A 59 4.89 -13.45 -15.74
CA VAL A 59 5.61 -13.14 -16.99
C VAL A 59 4.73 -13.44 -18.21
N LEU A 60 4.09 -14.61 -18.25
CA LEU A 60 3.19 -14.99 -19.35
C LEU A 60 2.03 -14.00 -19.48
N THR A 61 1.40 -13.61 -18.35
CA THR A 61 0.31 -12.63 -18.36
C THR A 61 0.78 -11.27 -18.88
N GLN A 62 1.95 -10.79 -18.44
CA GLN A 62 2.52 -9.54 -18.93
C GLN A 62 2.85 -9.61 -20.43
N LEU A 63 3.37 -10.74 -20.92
CA LEU A 63 3.64 -10.94 -22.35
C LEU A 63 2.37 -10.96 -23.19
N VAL A 64 1.29 -11.59 -22.70
CA VAL A 64 -0.02 -11.57 -23.37
C VAL A 64 -0.58 -10.15 -23.43
N LEU A 65 -0.53 -9.40 -22.32
CA LEU A 65 -0.97 -7.99 -22.30
C LEU A 65 -0.14 -7.12 -23.26
N LEU A 66 1.18 -7.29 -23.28
CA LEU A 66 2.06 -6.61 -24.23
C LEU A 66 1.68 -6.96 -25.67
N ALA A 67 1.44 -8.24 -25.98
CA ALA A 67 1.06 -8.67 -27.32
C ALA A 67 -0.29 -8.07 -27.75
N LEU A 68 -1.31 -8.14 -26.88
CA LEU A 68 -2.62 -7.55 -27.16
C LEU A 68 -2.51 -6.03 -27.40
N ILE A 69 -1.83 -5.30 -26.51
CA ILE A 69 -1.65 -3.85 -26.68
C ILE A 69 -0.83 -3.54 -27.93
N SER A 70 0.18 -4.35 -28.28
CA SER A 70 0.98 -4.14 -29.49
C SER A 70 0.18 -4.38 -30.77
N VAL A 71 -0.77 -5.31 -30.77
CA VAL A 71 -1.63 -5.64 -31.91
C VAL A 71 -2.72 -4.58 -32.12
N PHE A 72 -3.40 -4.17 -31.05
CA PHE A 72 -4.51 -3.21 -31.14
C PHE A 72 -4.06 -1.73 -31.11
N PHE A 73 -2.86 -1.46 -30.57
CA PHE A 73 -2.31 -0.12 -30.41
C PHE A 73 -0.83 -0.06 -30.83
N SER A 74 0.06 0.37 -29.93
CA SER A 74 1.51 0.38 -30.15
C SER A 74 2.20 -0.16 -28.91
N TRP A 75 3.27 -0.95 -29.10
CA TRP A 75 3.98 -1.64 -28.02
C TRP A 75 4.43 -0.69 -26.88
N TRP A 76 4.82 0.54 -27.21
CA TRP A 76 5.28 1.53 -26.23
C TRP A 76 4.16 1.99 -25.29
N MET A 77 2.89 1.89 -25.70
CA MET A 77 1.74 2.25 -24.85
C MET A 77 1.62 1.32 -23.65
N TYR A 78 2.00 0.04 -23.79
CA TYR A 78 2.13 -0.87 -22.65
C TYR A 78 3.16 -0.33 -21.65
N VAL A 79 4.31 0.16 -22.11
CA VAL A 79 5.32 0.70 -21.19
C VAL A 79 4.82 1.98 -20.50
N VAL A 80 4.26 2.93 -21.26
CA VAL A 80 3.87 4.25 -20.74
C VAL A 80 2.59 4.23 -19.90
N PHE A 81 1.59 3.42 -20.25
CA PHE A 81 0.29 3.42 -19.59
C PHE A 81 0.06 2.23 -18.65
N TRP A 82 0.91 1.21 -18.71
CA TRP A 82 0.82 0.05 -17.81
C TRP A 82 2.02 0.00 -16.85
N LEU A 83 3.23 -0.25 -17.36
CA LEU A 83 4.39 -0.44 -16.50
C LEU A 83 4.79 0.82 -15.74
N PHE A 84 4.85 1.97 -16.43
CA PHE A 84 5.31 3.21 -15.81
C PHE A 84 4.41 3.63 -14.61
N PRO A 85 3.07 3.69 -14.71
CA PRO A 85 2.21 4.02 -13.57
C PRO A 85 2.23 2.97 -12.46
N LEU A 86 2.47 1.70 -12.76
CA LEU A 86 2.61 0.64 -11.74
C LEU A 86 3.83 0.89 -10.85
N PHE A 87 5.00 1.14 -11.45
CA PHE A 87 6.23 1.31 -10.68
C PHE A 87 6.41 2.70 -10.07
N THR A 88 5.71 3.72 -10.56
CA THR A 88 5.80 5.10 -10.07
C THR A 88 4.60 5.45 -9.20
N LEU A 89 3.48 5.80 -9.83
CA LEU A 89 2.28 6.33 -9.18
C LEU A 89 1.70 5.33 -8.19
N THR A 90 1.44 4.09 -8.64
CA THR A 90 0.81 3.05 -7.81
C THR A 90 1.68 2.68 -6.62
N SER A 91 2.98 2.42 -6.85
CA SER A 91 3.96 2.16 -5.79
C SER A 91 4.06 3.31 -4.78
N THR A 92 3.95 4.56 -5.25
CA THR A 92 3.99 5.75 -4.38
C THR A 92 2.72 5.85 -3.55
N LEU A 93 1.54 5.77 -4.16
CA LEU A 93 0.25 5.90 -3.46
C LEU A 93 0.03 4.78 -2.43
N ILE A 94 0.34 3.52 -2.80
CA ILE A 94 0.31 2.39 -1.86
C ILE A 94 1.32 2.59 -0.74
N GLY A 95 2.53 3.08 -1.06
CA GLY A 95 3.57 3.36 -0.08
C GLY A 95 3.15 4.44 0.92
N VAL A 96 2.55 5.55 0.45
CA VAL A 96 2.03 6.61 1.31
C VAL A 96 0.92 6.07 2.20
N ARG A 97 -0.04 5.34 1.63
CA ARG A 97 -1.12 4.71 2.40
C ARG A 97 -0.56 3.82 3.50
N ALA A 98 0.32 2.88 3.15
CA ALA A 98 0.87 1.94 4.11
C ALA A 98 1.74 2.63 5.17
N TYR A 99 2.47 3.68 4.80
CA TYR A 99 3.19 4.51 5.77
C TYR A 99 2.24 5.15 6.78
N LEU A 100 1.11 5.69 6.33
CA LEU A 100 0.14 6.35 7.20
C LEU A 100 -0.62 5.34 8.08
N GLU A 101 -1.08 4.23 7.49
CA GLU A 101 -1.92 3.24 8.17
C GLU A 101 -1.17 2.38 9.21
N HIS A 102 0.16 2.29 9.10
CA HIS A 102 0.98 1.43 9.97
C HIS A 102 2.02 2.17 10.81
N ASN A 103 2.07 3.51 10.76
CA ASN A 103 2.96 4.28 11.63
C ASN A 103 2.20 5.31 12.45
N ASP A 104 2.18 5.12 13.76
CA ASP A 104 1.75 6.18 14.67
C ASP A 104 2.92 7.11 14.98
N PRO A 105 2.81 8.42 14.73
CA PRO A 105 3.80 9.39 15.22
C PRO A 105 3.76 9.61 16.74
N ASP A 106 2.69 9.23 17.43
CA ASP A 106 2.51 9.49 18.87
C ASP A 106 2.83 8.27 19.76
N GLU A 107 3.18 7.11 19.19
CA GLU A 107 3.57 5.94 19.97
C GLU A 107 5.07 5.97 20.33
N GLU A 108 5.35 6.34 21.59
CA GLU A 108 6.56 5.86 22.28
C GLU A 108 6.40 4.36 22.57
N SER A 109 6.73 3.51 21.61
CA SER A 109 7.04 2.08 21.82
C SER A 109 6.08 1.32 22.75
N GLY A 110 4.94 0.82 22.23
CA GLY A 110 4.36 -0.42 22.81
C GLY A 110 2.84 -0.59 22.89
N ALA A 111 2.00 0.20 22.23
CA ALA A 111 0.54 -0.03 22.25
C ALA A 111 0.03 -0.83 21.03
N ASP A 112 -1.10 -1.49 21.24
CA ASP A 112 -1.67 -2.60 20.45
C ASP A 112 -2.48 -2.13 19.21
N VAL A 113 -2.42 -0.85 18.84
CA VAL A 113 -3.23 -0.27 17.75
C VAL A 113 -2.33 0.10 16.56
N ARG A 114 -1.97 -0.93 15.80
CA ARG A 114 -1.07 -0.79 14.62
C ARG A 114 -1.79 -0.36 13.32
N LEU A 115 -3.07 -0.04 13.40
CA LEU A 115 -3.96 0.13 12.26
C LEU A 115 -4.97 1.25 12.51
N PHE A 116 -5.14 2.12 11.52
CA PHE A 116 -6.05 3.26 11.57
C PHE A 116 -7.15 3.15 10.52
N ASP A 117 -8.33 3.68 10.83
CA ASP A 117 -9.34 3.99 9.82
C ASP A 117 -9.24 5.48 9.46
N TYR A 118 -9.43 5.81 8.18
CA TYR A 118 -9.36 7.18 7.67
C TYR A 118 -10.73 7.66 7.18
N ASN A 119 -10.96 8.98 7.24
CA ASN A 119 -12.11 9.64 6.64
C ASN A 119 -11.70 10.44 5.39
N PRO A 120 -11.38 9.77 4.26
CA PRO A 120 -10.94 10.44 3.04
C PRO A 120 -12.07 11.20 2.36
N ASN A 121 -11.73 12.31 1.69
CA ASN A 121 -12.63 12.89 0.69
C ASN A 121 -12.70 11.98 -0.57
N TRP A 122 -13.58 12.33 -1.51
CA TRP A 122 -13.79 11.53 -2.73
C TRP A 122 -12.52 11.30 -3.57
N LEU A 123 -11.59 12.27 -3.58
CA LEU A 123 -10.36 12.18 -4.36
C LEU A 123 -9.34 11.25 -3.69
N GLU A 124 -9.17 11.38 -2.38
CA GLU A 124 -8.34 10.49 -1.58
C GLU A 124 -8.89 9.06 -1.58
N HIS A 125 -10.21 8.90 -1.57
CA HIS A 125 -10.86 7.60 -1.67
C HIS A 125 -10.57 6.94 -3.03
N PHE A 126 -10.60 7.70 -4.12
CA PHE A 126 -10.31 7.18 -5.45
C PHE A 126 -8.81 6.85 -5.64
N LEU A 127 -7.91 7.74 -5.22
CA LEU A 127 -6.48 7.61 -5.51
C LEU A 127 -5.71 6.78 -4.47
N ILE A 128 -5.96 6.99 -3.19
CA ILE A 128 -5.13 6.43 -2.10
C ILE A 128 -5.77 5.15 -1.58
N SER A 129 -7.09 5.14 -1.39
CA SER A 129 -7.80 4.08 -0.68
C SER A 129 -9.01 3.49 -1.44
N PRO A 130 -8.84 3.08 -2.71
CA PRO A 130 -9.94 2.47 -3.47
C PRO A 130 -10.46 1.21 -2.76
N CYS A 131 -11.67 0.75 -3.11
CA CYS A 131 -12.26 -0.45 -2.53
C CYS A 131 -12.35 -0.43 -0.98
N HIS A 132 -12.55 0.75 -0.37
CA HIS A 132 -12.64 0.91 1.08
C HIS A 132 -11.38 0.49 1.87
N PHE A 133 -10.19 0.59 1.28
CA PHE A 133 -8.94 0.34 2.03
C PHE A 133 -8.75 1.28 3.24
N HIS A 134 -9.43 2.43 3.27
CA HIS A 134 -9.43 3.35 4.41
C HIS A 134 -10.12 2.80 5.67
N LEU A 135 -10.82 1.68 5.55
CA LEU A 135 -11.41 0.92 6.65
C LEU A 135 -10.47 -0.23 7.06
N HIS A 136 -9.19 0.08 7.24
CA HIS A 136 -8.13 -0.90 7.45
C HIS A 136 -8.25 -1.59 8.81
N ALA A 137 -8.46 -0.81 9.88
CA ALA A 137 -8.56 -1.36 11.23
C ALA A 137 -9.77 -2.28 11.37
N ILE A 138 -10.93 -1.87 10.85
CA ILE A 138 -12.13 -2.71 10.88
C ILE A 138 -12.00 -3.95 9.98
N HIS A 139 -11.28 -3.87 8.86
CA HIS A 139 -11.00 -5.04 8.03
C HIS A 139 -10.19 -6.09 8.80
N HIS A 140 -9.18 -5.67 9.56
CA HIS A 140 -8.40 -6.58 10.39
C HIS A 140 -9.18 -7.10 11.61
N ALA A 141 -10.09 -6.31 12.17
CA ALA A 141 -10.98 -6.77 13.23
C ALA A 141 -12.00 -7.80 12.72
N PHE A 142 -12.44 -7.69 11.45
CA PHE A 142 -13.45 -8.55 10.84
C PHE A 142 -13.05 -9.01 9.41
N PRO A 143 -11.99 -9.83 9.26
CA PRO A 143 -11.39 -10.15 7.95
C PRO A 143 -12.30 -10.98 7.04
N ALA A 144 -13.29 -11.67 7.62
CA ALA A 144 -14.30 -12.43 6.87
C ALA A 144 -15.31 -11.52 6.15
N VAL A 145 -15.39 -10.23 6.51
CA VAL A 145 -16.34 -9.29 5.90
C VAL A 145 -15.71 -8.70 4.65
N PRO A 146 -16.36 -8.83 3.47
CA PRO A 146 -15.81 -8.28 2.25
C PRO A 146 -15.82 -6.76 2.27
N HIS A 147 -14.84 -6.16 1.60
CA HIS A 147 -14.56 -4.71 1.64
C HIS A 147 -15.78 -3.82 1.37
N TYR A 148 -16.67 -4.21 0.45
CA TYR A 148 -17.88 -3.45 0.10
C TYR A 148 -18.96 -3.44 1.20
N ARG A 149 -18.82 -4.25 2.26
CA ARG A 149 -19.71 -4.26 3.44
C ARG A 149 -19.10 -3.59 4.67
N LEU A 150 -17.81 -3.22 4.64
CA LEU A 150 -17.13 -2.66 5.82
C LEU A 150 -17.77 -1.33 6.28
N ALA A 151 -18.17 -0.47 5.35
CA ALA A 151 -18.85 0.78 5.70
C ALA A 151 -20.24 0.57 6.33
N ALA A 152 -20.92 -0.53 5.99
CA ALA A 152 -22.18 -0.90 6.63
C ALA A 152 -21.93 -1.50 8.01
N LEU A 153 -20.92 -2.38 8.13
CA LEU A 153 -20.49 -2.95 9.40
C LEU A 153 -20.09 -1.86 10.40
N LYS A 154 -19.27 -0.88 9.99
CA LYS A 154 -18.85 0.24 10.85
C LYS A 154 -20.03 1.01 11.42
N ARG A 155 -21.08 1.22 10.61
CA ARG A 155 -22.34 1.85 11.04
C ARG A 155 -23.09 0.98 12.05
N GLU A 156 -23.24 -0.31 11.77
CA GLU A 156 -23.92 -1.25 12.66
C GLU A 156 -23.22 -1.39 14.02
N LEU A 157 -21.89 -1.44 14.03
CA LEU A 157 -21.10 -1.46 15.26
C LEU A 157 -21.28 -0.18 16.07
N ALA A 158 -21.29 0.98 15.42
CA ALA A 158 -21.54 2.26 16.07
C ALA A 158 -22.97 2.36 16.66
N GLU A 159 -23.98 1.88 15.94
CA GLU A 159 -25.37 1.84 16.41
C GLU A 159 -25.55 0.92 17.63
N LYS A 160 -24.75 -0.15 17.71
CA LYS A 160 -24.78 -1.14 18.80
C LYS A 160 -23.79 -0.85 19.94
N ASP A 161 -23.05 0.26 19.86
CA ASP A 161 -21.99 0.63 20.81
C ASP A 161 -20.92 -0.47 20.98
N ILE A 162 -20.58 -1.16 19.87
CA ILE A 162 -19.55 -2.20 19.84
C ILE A 162 -18.24 -1.58 19.36
N ALA A 163 -17.26 -1.48 20.26
CA ALA A 163 -15.93 -1.02 19.93
C ALA A 163 -15.08 -2.10 19.24
N TYR A 164 -14.15 -1.67 18.40
CA TYR A 164 -13.07 -2.48 17.86
C TYR A 164 -11.74 -1.70 17.97
N PRO A 165 -10.57 -2.36 17.94
CA PRO A 165 -9.27 -1.69 18.06
C PRO A 165 -9.01 -0.77 16.85
N CYS A 166 -9.41 0.49 16.97
CA CYS A 166 -9.32 1.46 15.90
C CYS A 166 -9.24 2.88 16.46
N GLN A 167 -8.39 3.68 15.83
CA GLN A 167 -8.40 5.12 15.98
C GLN A 167 -8.76 5.75 14.63
N ASP A 168 -9.87 6.48 14.61
CA ASP A 168 -10.28 7.24 13.43
C ASP A 168 -9.35 8.44 13.20
N ARG A 169 -8.90 8.59 11.97
CA ARG A 169 -8.05 9.68 11.50
C ARG A 169 -8.82 10.50 10.44
N PRO A 170 -8.47 11.78 10.24
CA PRO A 170 -9.01 12.58 9.14
C PRO A 170 -8.48 12.07 7.78
N GLY A 171 -8.58 12.85 6.71
CA GLY A 171 -8.08 12.45 5.40
C GLY A 171 -6.56 12.16 5.37
N TYR A 172 -6.13 11.31 4.43
CA TYR A 172 -4.74 10.91 4.25
C TYR A 172 -3.81 12.09 3.99
N ILE A 173 -4.24 13.06 3.18
CA ILE A 173 -3.41 14.24 2.85
C ILE A 173 -3.13 15.05 4.10
N GLN A 174 -4.17 15.30 4.91
CA GLN A 174 -4.03 16.00 6.18
C GLN A 174 -3.10 15.24 7.12
N CYS A 175 -3.30 13.93 7.29
CA CYS A 175 -2.45 13.10 8.13
C CYS A 175 -1.00 13.08 7.67
N PHE A 176 -0.75 13.02 6.36
CA PHE A 176 0.60 13.06 5.80
C PHE A 176 1.34 14.33 6.21
N PHE A 177 0.73 15.50 6.03
CA PHE A 177 1.35 16.76 6.42
C PHE A 177 1.50 16.90 7.93
N LEU A 178 0.54 16.40 8.72
CA LEU A 178 0.65 16.39 10.18
C LEU A 178 1.84 15.53 10.63
N GLN A 179 2.01 14.34 10.07
CA GLN A 179 3.11 13.44 10.42
C GLN A 179 4.45 14.00 9.99
N VAL A 180 4.54 14.55 8.77
CA VAL A 180 5.77 15.19 8.30
C VAL A 180 6.14 16.42 9.14
N LYS A 181 5.15 17.21 9.59
CA LYS A 181 5.38 18.37 10.47
C LYS A 181 5.96 17.96 11.82
N LYS A 182 5.60 16.78 12.35
CA LYS A 182 6.17 16.25 13.60
C LYS A 182 7.64 15.84 13.47
N LEU A 183 8.14 15.67 12.24
CA LEU A 183 9.53 15.29 11.94
C LEU A 183 10.41 16.52 11.60
N GLN A 184 9.93 17.73 11.85
CA GLN A 184 10.66 19.00 11.65
C GLN A 184 11.19 19.52 12.98
#